data_AF-L8IJY3-F1
#
_entry.id   AF-L8IJY3-F1
#
_cell.length_a   1.000
_cell.length_b   1.000
_cell.length_c   1.000
_cell.angle_alpha   90.00
_cell.angle_beta   90.00
_cell.angle_gamma   90.00
#
_symmetry.space_group_name_H-M   'P 1'
#
loop_
_entity.id
_entity.type
_entity.pdbx_description
1 polymer ?
#
loop_
_entity_poly.entity_id
_entity_poly.type
_entity_poly.pdbx_seq_one_letter_code
_entity_poly.pdbx_strand_id
1 'polypeptide(L)'
;SLHTMKLDIQCEQLSDARWTELLPLIQQYEVVRLDDCGLTEVRCKDIGSALQANASLTELSLRTNELGDGGVLLVLQGLQSPTCKIQKLSLQNCCLTEAGCGALPGVLRSLPTLRELHLSDNPLGDAGLRLLCEGLLDPQCRLEKLQLEYCSLTAASCEPLAAVLRATRDLKELVVSNNDIGEAGVQALCRGLAESACQLETLKLENCGLTAANCKDLCGIVASQASLKDLDLGSNRLGDAGLAELCPGLLSPSSQLRTLWLWECDLTVSGCRDLCRVLQAKEALKELSLAGNSLGDEGAQLLCESLLQPGCQLESLWVKSCGFTAACCQHFSSVLTQNKHLLELQLSSNPLGDAGVHVLCQALGQPGTVLRVLWVGDCELTNSSCGGLASLLLASPSLRELDLSNNGLGDPGVLQLLGSLEQPACSLEQLVLYDIYWTEAVDERLRAVEESKPGLRIIS
;
A
#
# COMPACT_ATOMS: atom_id res chain seq x y z
N SER A 1 19.66 -23.82 -8.33
CA SER A 1 18.89 -23.09 -7.30
C SER A 1 19.80 -22.95 -6.09
N LEU A 2 20.65 -21.91 -6.08
CA LEU A 2 21.42 -21.56 -4.89
C LEU A 2 20.44 -20.82 -3.96
N HIS A 3 20.29 -21.30 -2.73
CA HIS A 3 19.49 -20.63 -1.71
C HIS A 3 20.11 -19.25 -1.43
N THR A 4 19.39 -18.17 -1.74
CA THR A 4 19.73 -16.82 -1.27
C THR A 4 19.80 -16.85 0.26
N MET A 5 20.96 -16.51 0.82
CA MET A 5 21.10 -16.43 2.28
C MET A 5 20.48 -15.13 2.79
N LYS A 6 19.44 -15.26 3.63
CA LYS A 6 18.65 -14.16 4.16
C LYS A 6 18.61 -14.18 5.68
N LEU A 7 18.80 -13.02 6.29
CA LEU A 7 18.60 -12.74 7.70
C LEU A 7 17.42 -11.77 7.78
N ASP A 8 16.40 -12.12 8.55
CA ASP A 8 15.19 -11.31 8.73
C ASP A 8 14.75 -11.39 10.18
N ILE A 9 14.98 -10.30 10.92
CA ILE A 9 14.57 -10.13 12.32
C ILE A 9 13.73 -8.86 12.38
N GLN A 10 12.55 -8.96 13.00
CA GLN A 10 11.58 -7.89 13.11
C GLN A 10 11.02 -7.85 14.53
N CYS A 11 10.92 -6.65 15.12
CA CYS A 11 10.30 -6.41 16.44
C CYS A 11 10.90 -7.27 17.58
N GLU A 12 12.22 -7.50 17.55
CA GLU A 12 12.92 -8.35 18.54
C GLU A 12 14.15 -7.62 19.10
N GLN A 13 14.22 -7.45 20.42
CA GLN A 13 15.38 -6.88 21.08
C GLN A 13 16.54 -7.86 21.12
N LEU A 14 17.66 -7.49 20.49
CA LEU A 14 18.84 -8.36 20.40
C LEU A 14 19.74 -8.18 21.63
N SER A 15 19.95 -9.27 22.39
CA SER A 15 20.98 -9.33 23.43
C SER A 15 22.39 -9.29 22.85
N ASP A 16 23.40 -8.95 23.63
CA ASP A 16 24.79 -8.89 23.14
C ASP A 16 25.35 -10.26 22.71
N ALA A 17 24.92 -11.34 23.37
CA ALA A 17 25.25 -12.70 22.97
C ALA A 17 24.66 -13.01 21.59
N ARG A 18 23.37 -12.70 21.40
CA ARG A 18 22.70 -12.88 20.12
C ARG A 18 23.31 -12.00 19.03
N TRP A 19 23.64 -10.76 19.33
CA TRP A 19 24.32 -9.84 18.41
C TRP A 19 25.65 -10.42 17.91
N THR A 20 26.45 -10.98 18.82
CA THR A 20 27.73 -11.60 18.49
C THR A 20 27.56 -12.80 17.55
N GLU A 21 26.49 -13.58 17.71
CA GLU A 21 26.14 -14.68 16.80
C GLU A 21 25.73 -14.21 15.40
N LEU A 22 25.09 -13.03 15.31
CA LEU A 22 24.56 -12.50 14.05
C LEU A 22 25.61 -11.80 13.19
N LEU A 23 26.64 -11.19 13.79
CA LEU A 23 27.66 -10.43 13.05
C LEU A 23 28.32 -11.21 11.89
N PRO A 24 28.73 -12.49 12.05
CA PRO A 24 29.27 -13.26 10.94
C PRO A 24 28.26 -13.51 9.81
N LEU A 25 26.95 -13.54 10.13
CA LEU A 25 25.90 -13.71 9.12
C LEU A 25 25.76 -12.45 8.28
N ILE A 26 25.83 -11.27 8.90
CA ILE A 26 25.80 -9.97 8.20
C ILE A 26 26.95 -9.85 7.20
N GLN A 27 28.09 -10.50 7.43
CA GLN A 27 29.23 -10.50 6.51
C GLN A 27 29.05 -11.38 5.26
N GLN A 28 28.10 -12.33 5.30
CA GLN A 28 27.98 -13.37 4.27
C GLN A 28 26.65 -13.32 3.52
N TYR A 29 25.60 -12.81 4.15
CA TYR A 29 24.25 -12.92 3.64
C TYR A 29 23.97 -11.87 2.57
N GLU A 30 23.14 -12.26 1.60
CA GLU A 30 22.74 -11.41 0.48
C GLU A 30 21.65 -10.42 0.90
N VAL A 31 20.78 -10.83 1.82
CA VAL A 31 19.68 -10.01 2.34
C VAL A 31 19.79 -9.93 3.85
N VAL A 32 19.88 -8.73 4.38
CA VAL A 32 19.93 -8.45 5.82
C VAL A 32 18.80 -7.48 6.18
N ARG A 33 17.84 -7.94 6.97
CA ARG A 33 16.78 -7.12 7.55
C ARG A 33 16.81 -7.25 9.06
N LEU A 34 17.01 -6.12 9.74
CA LEU A 34 17.03 -5.99 11.19
C LEU A 34 16.11 -4.83 11.55
N ASP A 35 14.81 -5.04 11.38
CA ASP A 35 13.81 -4.00 11.53
C ASP A 35 13.29 -3.98 12.98
N ASP A 36 13.22 -2.82 13.62
CA ASP A 36 12.79 -2.68 15.02
C ASP A 36 13.50 -3.66 15.98
N CYS A 37 14.84 -3.65 15.93
CA CYS A 37 15.70 -4.59 16.66
C CYS A 37 16.45 -3.94 17.83
N GLY A 38 16.12 -2.68 18.16
CA GLY A 38 16.85 -1.88 19.15
C GLY A 38 18.32 -1.65 18.77
N LEU A 39 18.61 -1.46 17.48
CA LEU A 39 19.96 -1.13 17.03
C LEU A 39 20.32 0.30 17.46
N THR A 40 21.54 0.44 17.98
CA THR A 40 22.10 1.72 18.45
C THR A 40 23.28 2.13 17.58
N GLU A 41 23.70 3.40 17.68
CA GLU A 41 24.90 3.92 17.00
C GLU A 41 26.15 3.05 17.26
N VAL A 42 26.29 2.46 18.46
CA VAL A 42 27.42 1.57 18.79
C VAL A 42 27.42 0.34 17.89
N ARG A 43 26.25 -0.28 17.68
CA ARG A 43 26.10 -1.45 16.80
C ARG A 43 26.29 -1.09 15.33
N CYS A 44 26.04 0.16 14.92
CA CYS A 44 26.31 0.63 13.55
C CYS A 44 27.78 0.53 13.17
N LYS A 45 28.71 0.65 14.12
CA LYS A 45 30.15 0.45 13.85
C LYS A 45 30.46 -1.00 13.46
N ASP A 46 29.87 -1.95 14.19
CA ASP A 46 30.03 -3.38 13.89
C ASP A 46 29.36 -3.72 12.55
N ILE A 47 28.17 -3.18 12.30
CA ILE A 47 27.46 -3.30 11.02
C ILE A 47 28.33 -2.76 9.89
N GLY A 48 28.81 -1.52 9.97
CA GLY A 48 29.64 -0.91 8.94
C GLY A 48 30.88 -1.74 8.62
N SER A 49 31.54 -2.27 9.65
CA SER A 49 32.70 -3.17 9.49
C SER A 49 32.32 -4.50 8.82
N ALA A 50 31.19 -5.08 9.20
CA ALA A 50 30.68 -6.32 8.61
C ALA A 50 30.26 -6.14 7.14
N LEU A 51 29.60 -5.03 6.81
CA LEU A 51 29.18 -4.69 5.45
C LEU A 51 30.38 -4.48 4.53
N GLN A 52 31.46 -3.87 5.03
CA GLN A 52 32.67 -3.66 4.23
C GLN A 52 33.31 -4.99 3.76
N ALA A 53 33.20 -6.04 4.59
CA ALA A 53 33.66 -7.38 4.28
C ALA A 53 32.66 -8.20 3.44
N ASN A 54 31.42 -7.72 3.29
CA ASN A 54 30.37 -8.44 2.58
C ASN A 54 30.40 -8.11 1.07
N ALA A 55 30.69 -9.13 0.25
CA ALA A 55 30.74 -9.03 -1.21
C ALA A 55 29.49 -9.60 -1.93
N SER A 56 28.51 -10.09 -1.17
CA SER A 56 27.25 -10.70 -1.63
C SER A 56 26.02 -9.85 -1.33
N LEU A 57 26.09 -8.85 -0.45
CA LEU A 57 24.96 -8.01 -0.05
C LEU A 57 24.27 -7.36 -1.24
N THR A 58 22.96 -7.61 -1.35
CA THR A 58 22.06 -7.01 -2.33
C THR A 58 20.94 -6.21 -1.67
N GLU A 59 20.52 -6.55 -0.46
CA GLU A 59 19.49 -5.81 0.30
C GLU A 59 19.91 -5.59 1.76
N LEU A 60 19.78 -4.34 2.21
CA LEU A 60 19.92 -3.96 3.61
C LEU A 60 18.67 -3.19 4.08
N SER A 61 18.02 -3.66 5.13
CA SER A 61 16.98 -2.93 5.85
C SER A 61 17.33 -2.84 7.33
N LEU A 62 17.32 -1.63 7.86
CA LEU A 62 17.52 -1.32 9.27
C LEU A 62 16.36 -0.49 9.82
N ARG A 63 15.14 -0.70 9.28
CA ARG A 63 13.98 0.16 9.52
C ARG A 63 13.65 0.25 11.01
N THR A 64 13.13 1.40 11.47
CA THR A 64 12.66 1.58 12.86
C THR A 64 13.75 1.26 13.87
N ASN A 65 14.92 1.88 13.72
CA ASN A 65 15.98 1.81 14.73
C ASN A 65 16.54 3.19 14.98
N GLU A 66 16.86 3.51 16.23
CA GLU A 66 17.39 4.83 16.61
C GLU A 66 18.89 4.95 16.28
N LEU A 67 19.23 4.87 14.99
CA LEU A 67 20.62 4.92 14.52
C LEU A 67 21.20 6.33 14.65
N GLY A 68 20.37 7.36 14.37
CA GLY A 68 20.79 8.76 14.31
C GLY A 68 21.76 9.04 13.16
N ASP A 69 22.13 10.31 13.00
CA ASP A 69 23.04 10.74 11.92
C ASP A 69 24.40 10.01 11.96
N GLY A 70 24.96 9.84 13.16
CA GLY A 70 26.24 9.15 13.38
C GLY A 70 26.19 7.67 13.02
N GLY A 71 25.14 6.97 13.45
CA GLY A 71 24.94 5.55 13.14
C GLY A 71 24.70 5.32 11.64
N VAL A 72 23.86 6.15 11.02
CA VAL A 72 23.64 6.10 9.57
C VAL A 72 24.95 6.32 8.82
N LEU A 73 25.75 7.33 9.20
CA LEU A 73 27.04 7.59 8.58
C LEU A 73 27.97 6.36 8.61
N LEU A 74 28.06 5.67 9.75
CA LEU A 74 28.89 4.47 9.89
C LEU A 74 28.41 3.32 8.99
N VAL A 75 27.10 3.12 8.88
CA VAL A 75 26.52 2.12 7.98
C VAL A 75 26.83 2.47 6.52
N LEU A 76 26.60 3.72 6.14
CA LEU A 76 26.84 4.19 4.77
C LEU A 76 28.31 4.07 4.38
N GLN A 77 29.26 4.39 5.27
CA GLN A 77 30.69 4.19 5.06
C GLN A 77 31.03 2.72 4.79
N GLY A 78 30.41 1.79 5.52
CA GLY A 78 30.58 0.35 5.32
C GLY A 78 30.15 -0.12 3.92
N LEU A 79 29.15 0.54 3.33
CA LEU A 79 28.64 0.22 2.00
C LEU A 79 29.54 0.73 0.86
N GLN A 80 30.44 1.68 1.11
CA GLN A 80 31.32 2.26 0.06
C GLN A 80 32.49 1.34 -0.36
N SER A 81 32.41 0.04 -0.06
CA SER A 81 33.37 -0.95 -0.52
C SER A 81 33.29 -1.13 -2.04
N PRO A 82 34.42 -1.21 -2.77
CA PRO A 82 34.43 -1.45 -4.22
C PRO A 82 33.75 -2.76 -4.65
N THR A 83 33.58 -3.71 -3.73
CA THR A 83 32.92 -5.00 -3.97
C THR A 83 31.44 -5.00 -3.61
N CYS A 84 30.91 -3.88 -3.10
CA CYS A 84 29.51 -3.76 -2.70
C CYS A 84 28.60 -3.93 -3.92
N LYS A 85 27.54 -4.73 -3.77
CA LYS A 85 26.55 -5.02 -4.81
C LYS A 85 25.14 -4.65 -4.37
N ILE A 86 25.03 -3.76 -3.37
CA ILE A 86 23.74 -3.38 -2.80
C ILE A 86 22.84 -2.81 -3.90
N GLN A 87 21.60 -3.29 -3.91
CA GLN A 87 20.54 -2.89 -4.84
C GLN A 87 19.42 -2.18 -4.09
N LYS A 88 19.13 -2.59 -2.85
CA LYS A 88 18.09 -1.99 -2.01
C LYS A 88 18.65 -1.59 -0.65
N LEU A 89 18.38 -0.34 -0.28
CA LEU A 89 18.72 0.22 1.03
C LEU A 89 17.48 0.84 1.67
N SER A 90 17.10 0.35 2.85
CA SER A 90 16.05 0.91 3.68
C SER A 90 16.63 1.43 4.99
N LEU A 91 16.52 2.75 5.17
CA LEU A 91 16.83 3.48 6.40
C LEU A 91 15.59 4.24 6.89
N GLN A 92 14.40 3.68 6.62
CA GLN A 92 13.14 4.27 7.05
C GLN A 92 13.07 4.34 8.58
N ASN A 93 12.59 5.45 9.12
CA ASN A 93 12.46 5.68 10.57
C ASN A 93 13.76 5.37 11.33
N CYS A 94 14.89 5.93 10.87
CA CYS A 94 16.23 5.69 11.43
C CYS A 94 16.80 6.89 12.19
N CYS A 95 15.96 7.90 12.46
CA CYS A 95 16.35 9.17 13.06
C CYS A 95 17.43 9.94 12.26
N LEU A 96 17.44 9.81 10.93
CA LEU A 96 18.29 10.60 10.05
C LEU A 96 17.72 12.02 9.95
N THR A 97 18.55 13.03 10.17
CA THR A 97 18.15 14.45 10.11
C THR A 97 18.81 15.16 8.93
N GLU A 98 18.46 16.43 8.72
CA GLU A 98 19.14 17.34 7.79
C GLU A 98 20.68 17.26 7.91
N ALA A 99 21.21 17.19 9.14
CA ALA A 99 22.66 17.21 9.38
C ALA A 99 23.35 15.92 8.87
N GLY A 100 22.67 14.77 8.94
CA GLY A 100 23.17 13.50 8.44
C GLY A 100 23.16 13.36 6.92
N CYS A 101 22.39 14.19 6.21
CA CYS A 101 22.28 14.14 4.75
C CYS A 101 23.57 14.52 3.99
N GLY A 102 24.54 15.17 4.65
CA GLY A 102 25.79 15.60 4.02
C GLY A 102 26.64 14.47 3.41
N ALA A 103 26.48 13.24 3.88
CA ALA A 103 27.19 12.07 3.34
C ALA A 103 26.50 11.42 2.13
N LEU A 104 25.19 11.65 1.95
CA LEU A 104 24.38 11.01 0.90
C LEU A 104 24.92 11.25 -0.53
N PRO A 105 25.39 12.46 -0.92
CA PRO A 105 25.94 12.67 -2.25
C PRO A 105 27.12 11.74 -2.58
N GLY A 106 28.05 11.61 -1.63
CA GLY A 106 29.24 10.77 -1.80
C GLY A 106 28.90 9.29 -1.87
N VAL A 107 27.93 8.87 -1.06
CA VAL A 107 27.44 7.50 -1.00
C VAL A 107 26.77 7.10 -2.30
N LEU A 108 25.81 7.90 -2.79
CA LEU A 108 25.10 7.62 -4.04
C LEU A 108 26.03 7.54 -5.24
N ARG A 109 27.04 8.43 -5.32
CA ARG A 109 28.10 8.37 -6.34
C ARG A 109 28.90 7.07 -6.29
N SER A 110 29.14 6.55 -5.07
CA SER A 110 29.92 5.32 -4.87
C SER A 110 29.13 4.02 -5.02
N LEU A 111 27.80 4.10 -5.19
CA LEU A 111 26.91 2.94 -5.25
C LEU A 111 26.12 2.87 -6.58
N PRO A 112 26.79 2.61 -7.72
CA PRO A 112 26.11 2.52 -9.03
C PRO A 112 25.19 1.31 -9.16
N THR A 113 25.24 0.37 -8.20
CA THR A 113 24.36 -0.80 -8.16
C THR A 113 23.04 -0.52 -7.46
N LEU A 114 22.94 0.57 -6.68
CA LEU A 114 21.75 0.88 -5.89
C LEU A 114 20.58 1.27 -6.81
N ARG A 115 19.46 0.57 -6.65
CA ARG A 115 18.23 0.74 -7.42
C ARG A 115 17.08 1.25 -6.56
N GLU A 116 17.03 0.91 -5.28
CA GLU A 116 15.94 1.28 -4.38
C GLU A 116 16.48 1.92 -3.10
N LEU A 117 15.96 3.09 -2.75
CA LEU A 117 16.34 3.84 -1.55
C LEU A 117 15.09 4.31 -0.80
N HIS A 118 14.94 3.83 0.44
CA HIS A 118 13.82 4.20 1.31
C HIS A 118 14.36 5.04 2.47
N LEU A 119 13.94 6.30 2.53
CA LEU A 119 14.31 7.26 3.58
C LEU A 119 13.09 7.82 4.31
N SER A 120 11.90 7.25 4.10
CA SER A 120 10.66 7.68 4.75
C SER A 120 10.79 7.77 6.28
N ASP A 121 9.95 8.57 6.92
CA ASP A 121 9.90 8.76 8.37
C ASP A 121 11.22 9.28 8.97
N ASN A 122 11.96 10.10 8.22
CA ASN A 122 13.17 10.77 8.71
C ASN A 122 13.03 12.29 8.49
N PRO A 123 13.29 13.14 9.51
CA PRO A 123 13.19 14.59 9.36
C PRO A 123 14.36 15.18 8.54
N LEU A 124 14.41 14.87 7.24
CA LEU A 124 15.46 15.34 6.33
C LEU A 124 15.36 16.85 6.08
N GLY A 125 14.13 17.36 5.98
CA GLY A 125 13.86 18.75 5.60
C GLY A 125 14.29 19.09 4.18
N ASP A 126 13.98 20.31 3.73
CA ASP A 126 14.27 20.74 2.36
C ASP A 126 15.78 20.82 2.05
N ALA A 127 16.59 21.18 3.05
CA ALA A 127 18.04 21.26 2.89
C ALA A 127 18.68 19.87 2.81
N GLY A 128 18.21 18.92 3.62
CA GLY A 128 18.65 17.53 3.55
C GLY A 128 18.28 16.89 2.21
N LEU A 129 17.06 17.14 1.72
CA LEU A 129 16.66 16.68 0.39
C LEU A 129 17.50 17.31 -0.73
N ARG A 130 17.83 18.59 -0.64
CA ARG A 130 18.70 19.25 -1.63
C ARG A 130 20.04 18.52 -1.75
N LEU A 131 20.66 18.14 -0.63
CA LEU A 131 21.89 17.34 -0.61
C LEU A 131 21.66 15.96 -1.23
N LEU A 132 20.56 15.27 -0.90
CA LEU A 132 20.22 14.01 -1.56
C LEU A 132 20.13 14.19 -3.09
N CYS A 133 19.46 15.23 -3.57
CA CYS A 133 19.35 15.55 -5.00
C CYS A 133 20.70 15.79 -5.67
N GLU A 134 21.69 16.38 -4.99
CA GLU A 134 23.06 16.51 -5.53
C GLU A 134 23.69 15.15 -5.86
N GLY A 135 23.44 14.14 -5.02
CA GLY A 135 23.85 12.75 -5.29
C GLY A 135 23.05 12.09 -6.40
N LEU A 136 21.73 12.31 -6.42
CA LEU A 136 20.84 11.74 -7.44
C LEU A 136 21.12 12.28 -8.85
N LEU A 137 21.63 13.52 -8.95
CA LEU A 137 22.06 14.14 -10.21
C LEU A 137 23.40 13.61 -10.72
N ASP A 138 24.11 12.80 -9.94
CA ASP A 138 25.38 12.22 -10.38
C ASP A 138 25.15 11.19 -11.51
N PRO A 139 25.90 11.23 -12.63
CA PRO A 139 25.74 10.29 -13.74
C PRO A 139 25.99 8.81 -13.38
N GLN A 140 26.65 8.54 -12.25
CA GLN A 140 26.84 7.16 -11.74
C GLN A 140 25.63 6.66 -10.94
N CYS A 141 24.75 7.56 -10.48
CA CYS A 141 23.53 7.18 -9.80
C CYS A 141 22.58 6.47 -10.77
N ARG A 142 22.10 5.28 -10.38
CA ARG A 142 21.19 4.43 -11.18
C ARG A 142 19.91 4.11 -10.43
N LEU A 143 19.52 4.99 -9.52
CA LEU A 143 18.35 4.78 -8.67
C LEU A 143 17.08 4.72 -9.52
N GLU A 144 16.28 3.69 -9.28
CA GLU A 144 15.01 3.43 -9.95
C GLU A 144 13.82 3.74 -9.03
N LYS A 145 13.98 3.60 -7.72
CA LYS A 145 12.90 3.82 -6.74
C LYS A 145 13.37 4.67 -5.57
N LEU A 146 12.59 5.70 -5.27
CA LEU A 146 12.87 6.65 -4.20
C LEU A 146 11.61 6.86 -3.34
N GLN A 147 11.72 6.54 -2.05
CA GLN A 147 10.65 6.74 -1.06
C GLN A 147 11.06 7.77 -0.01
N LEU A 148 10.24 8.81 0.13
CA LEU A 148 10.47 10.00 0.96
C LEU A 148 9.20 10.40 1.73
N GLU A 149 8.43 9.43 2.21
CA GLU A 149 7.22 9.74 2.98
C GLU A 149 7.56 10.34 4.34
N TYR A 150 6.77 11.29 4.86
CA TYR A 150 7.03 11.90 6.18
C TYR A 150 8.46 12.45 6.35
N CYS A 151 9.04 13.03 5.29
CA CYS A 151 10.42 13.54 5.29
C CYS A 151 10.53 15.02 5.70
N SER A 152 9.42 15.63 6.16
CA SER A 152 9.32 17.06 6.46
C SER A 152 9.65 17.96 5.26
N LEU A 153 9.23 17.55 4.06
CA LEU A 153 9.47 18.28 2.82
C LEU A 153 8.38 19.34 2.58
N THR A 154 8.76 20.48 2.02
CA THR A 154 7.83 21.55 1.60
C THR A 154 7.91 21.77 0.10
N ALA A 155 7.17 22.75 -0.44
CA ALA A 155 7.27 23.14 -1.84
C ALA A 155 8.72 23.44 -2.30
N ALA A 156 9.61 23.88 -1.40
CA ALA A 156 11.01 24.19 -1.73
C ALA A 156 11.83 22.96 -2.14
N SER A 157 11.39 21.76 -1.73
CA SER A 157 11.99 20.47 -2.11
C SER A 157 11.67 20.04 -3.54
N CYS A 158 10.59 20.56 -4.13
CA CYS A 158 10.07 20.06 -5.39
C CYS A 158 10.88 20.49 -6.62
N GLU A 159 11.52 21.66 -6.61
CA GLU A 159 12.40 22.08 -7.72
C GLU A 159 13.68 21.22 -7.82
N PRO A 160 14.40 20.93 -6.71
CA PRO A 160 15.47 19.93 -6.72
C PRO A 160 15.03 18.56 -7.24
N LEU A 161 13.88 18.04 -6.79
CA LEU A 161 13.34 16.78 -7.29
C LEU A 161 12.96 16.85 -8.77
N ALA A 162 12.34 17.93 -9.22
CA ALA A 162 12.04 18.15 -10.63
C ALA A 162 13.31 18.17 -11.49
N ALA A 163 14.42 18.70 -10.98
CA ALA A 163 15.71 18.63 -11.66
C ALA A 163 16.23 17.19 -11.77
N VAL A 164 16.09 16.38 -10.71
CA VAL A 164 16.43 14.94 -10.74
C VAL A 164 15.58 14.22 -11.78
N LEU A 165 14.27 14.47 -11.79
CA LEU A 165 13.34 13.85 -12.76
C LEU A 165 13.73 14.17 -14.21
N ARG A 166 14.15 15.41 -14.51
CA ARG A 166 14.60 15.78 -15.85
C ARG A 166 15.93 15.14 -16.25
N ALA A 167 16.83 14.95 -15.29
CA ALA A 167 18.18 14.44 -15.54
C ALA A 167 18.23 12.90 -15.61
N THR A 168 17.39 12.24 -14.82
CA THR A 168 17.38 10.78 -14.69
C THR A 168 16.46 10.14 -15.72
N ARG A 169 16.83 8.94 -16.20
CA ARG A 169 16.00 8.13 -17.10
C ARG A 169 15.55 6.81 -16.49
N ASP A 170 16.25 6.39 -15.43
CA ASP A 170 16.09 5.08 -14.82
C ASP A 170 15.01 5.08 -13.71
N LEU A 171 14.55 6.26 -13.25
CA LEU A 171 13.54 6.37 -12.20
C LEU A 171 12.17 5.83 -12.66
N LYS A 172 11.65 4.87 -11.90
CA LYS A 172 10.37 4.18 -12.09
C LYS A 172 9.38 4.46 -10.97
N GLU A 173 9.85 4.72 -9.75
CA GLU A 173 9.00 4.98 -8.60
C GLU A 173 9.44 6.24 -7.86
N LEU A 174 8.50 7.15 -7.65
CA LEU A 174 8.65 8.31 -6.78
C LEU A 174 7.49 8.34 -5.78
N VAL A 175 7.84 8.22 -4.50
CA VAL A 175 6.89 8.32 -3.39
C VAL A 175 7.30 9.50 -2.51
N VAL A 176 6.45 10.51 -2.46
CA VAL A 176 6.64 11.71 -1.63
C VAL A 176 5.42 12.00 -0.76
N SER A 177 4.54 11.01 -0.57
CA SER A 177 3.33 11.08 0.25
C SER A 177 3.62 11.65 1.65
N ASN A 178 2.61 12.25 2.28
CA ASN A 178 2.71 12.74 3.66
C ASN A 178 3.80 13.82 3.84
N ASN A 179 3.91 14.73 2.87
CA ASN A 179 4.74 15.93 2.95
C ASN A 179 3.93 17.15 2.50
N ASP A 180 4.05 18.28 3.20
CA ASP A 180 3.30 19.51 2.89
C ASP A 180 3.91 20.29 1.71
N ILE A 181 3.99 19.63 0.55
CA ILE A 181 4.52 20.21 -0.69
C ILE A 181 3.54 21.18 -1.34
N GLY A 182 2.25 21.00 -1.09
CA GLY A 182 1.16 21.87 -1.53
C GLY A 182 1.04 22.02 -3.05
N GLU A 183 0.17 22.93 -3.47
CA GLU A 183 -0.14 23.14 -4.89
C GLU A 183 1.10 23.51 -5.73
N ALA A 184 1.94 24.41 -5.21
CA ALA A 184 3.15 24.86 -5.90
C ALA A 184 4.20 23.76 -6.05
N GLY A 185 4.38 22.92 -5.01
CA GLY A 185 5.31 21.81 -5.06
C GLY A 185 4.89 20.75 -6.07
N VAL A 186 3.62 20.37 -6.06
CA VAL A 186 3.06 19.40 -7.03
C VAL A 186 3.18 19.92 -8.46
N GLN A 187 2.88 21.20 -8.69
CA GLN A 187 3.05 21.83 -10.00
C GLN A 187 4.51 21.72 -10.50
N ALA A 188 5.50 21.97 -9.63
CA ALA A 188 6.90 21.83 -9.97
C ALA A 188 7.29 20.37 -10.29
N LEU A 189 6.79 19.40 -9.52
CA LEU A 189 7.01 17.97 -9.79
C LEU A 189 6.39 17.54 -11.12
N CYS A 190 5.13 17.92 -11.39
CA CYS A 190 4.47 17.65 -12.66
C CYS A 190 5.23 18.26 -13.84
N ARG A 191 5.71 19.51 -13.71
CA ARG A 191 6.57 20.11 -14.73
C ARG A 191 7.84 19.29 -14.97
N GLY A 192 8.50 18.86 -13.90
CA GLY A 192 9.67 17.98 -13.99
C GLY A 192 9.38 16.67 -14.71
N LEU A 193 8.26 16.02 -14.40
CA LEU A 193 7.81 14.78 -15.04
C LEU A 193 7.43 14.97 -16.51
N ALA A 194 6.78 16.08 -16.87
CA ALA A 194 6.42 16.39 -18.25
C ALA A 194 7.66 16.64 -19.14
N GLU A 195 8.74 17.17 -18.55
CA GLU A 195 10.02 17.40 -19.21
C GLU A 195 10.97 16.18 -19.11
N SER A 196 10.56 15.12 -18.42
CA SER A 196 11.39 13.93 -18.18
C SER A 196 11.28 12.90 -19.32
N ALA A 197 12.37 12.14 -19.51
CA ALA A 197 12.40 10.95 -20.33
C ALA A 197 12.27 9.65 -19.51
N CYS A 198 12.07 9.75 -18.20
CA CYS A 198 11.87 8.59 -17.33
C CYS A 198 10.58 7.86 -17.70
N GLN A 199 10.57 6.54 -17.52
CA GLN A 199 9.38 5.71 -17.69
C GLN A 199 8.80 5.43 -16.32
N LEU A 200 8.16 6.44 -15.74
CA LEU A 200 7.66 6.35 -14.37
C LEU A 200 6.49 5.36 -14.32
N GLU A 201 6.60 4.36 -13.46
CA GLU A 201 5.61 3.30 -13.25
C GLU A 201 4.72 3.62 -12.04
N THR A 202 5.26 4.27 -11.01
CA THR A 202 4.56 4.57 -9.75
C THR A 202 4.79 6.01 -9.31
N LEU A 203 3.70 6.73 -9.05
CA LEU A 203 3.70 8.07 -8.47
C LEU A 203 2.75 8.11 -7.27
N LYS A 204 3.27 8.41 -6.09
CA LYS A 204 2.47 8.57 -4.87
C LYS A 204 2.63 9.96 -4.28
N LEU A 205 1.49 10.65 -4.18
CA LEU A 205 1.32 12.01 -3.69
C LEU A 205 0.18 12.07 -2.66
N GLU A 206 -0.03 11.01 -1.90
CA GLU A 206 -1.04 10.95 -0.86
C GLU A 206 -0.74 12.02 0.21
N ASN A 207 -1.76 12.72 0.71
CA ASN A 207 -1.61 13.71 1.77
C ASN A 207 -0.47 14.72 1.52
N CYS A 208 -0.44 15.27 0.31
CA CYS A 208 0.59 16.21 -0.15
C CYS A 208 0.07 17.65 -0.29
N GLY A 209 -1.16 17.90 0.15
CA GLY A 209 -1.80 19.21 0.04
C GLY A 209 -2.24 19.55 -1.38
N LEU A 210 -2.56 18.55 -2.21
CA LEU A 210 -3.09 18.76 -3.57
C LEU A 210 -4.48 19.39 -3.50
N THR A 211 -4.75 20.25 -4.49
CA THR A 211 -6.06 20.86 -4.73
C THR A 211 -6.60 20.43 -6.10
N ALA A 212 -7.85 20.79 -6.40
CA ALA A 212 -8.43 20.64 -7.73
C ALA A 212 -7.58 21.25 -8.86
N ALA A 213 -6.80 22.30 -8.59
CA ALA A 213 -5.97 22.95 -9.60
C ALA A 213 -4.84 22.04 -10.10
N ASN A 214 -4.25 21.23 -9.22
CA ASN A 214 -3.19 20.29 -9.58
C ASN A 214 -3.67 19.14 -10.47
N CYS A 215 -4.96 18.81 -10.44
CA CYS A 215 -5.51 17.73 -11.27
C CYS A 215 -5.32 18.00 -12.77
N LYS A 216 -5.27 19.26 -13.19
CA LYS A 216 -4.96 19.63 -14.58
C LYS A 216 -3.51 19.30 -14.95
N ASP A 217 -2.57 19.55 -14.04
CA ASP A 217 -1.16 19.20 -14.24
C ASP A 217 -0.99 17.67 -14.27
N LEU A 218 -1.62 16.97 -13.33
CA LEU A 218 -1.64 15.50 -13.26
C LEU A 218 -2.30 14.86 -14.48
N CYS A 219 -3.37 15.46 -15.02
CA CYS A 219 -4.00 15.02 -16.26
C CYS A 219 -2.97 14.96 -17.41
N GLY A 220 -2.09 15.96 -17.52
CA GLY A 220 -1.01 15.96 -18.51
C GLY A 220 -0.02 14.80 -18.30
N ILE A 221 0.29 14.48 -17.04
CA ILE A 221 1.18 13.36 -16.68
C ILE A 221 0.56 12.03 -17.04
N VAL A 222 -0.68 11.77 -16.60
CA VAL A 222 -1.38 10.52 -16.89
C VAL A 222 -1.57 10.31 -18.39
N ALA A 223 -1.80 11.39 -19.16
CA ALA A 223 -1.92 11.30 -20.60
C ALA A 223 -0.59 11.02 -21.32
N SER A 224 0.54 11.51 -20.80
CA SER A 224 1.85 11.40 -21.46
C SER A 224 2.67 10.19 -21.01
N GLN A 225 2.54 9.76 -19.75
CA GLN A 225 3.30 8.67 -19.15
C GLN A 225 2.57 7.33 -19.33
N ALA A 226 2.72 6.71 -20.51
CA ALA A 226 2.11 5.41 -20.80
C ALA A 226 2.65 4.25 -19.92
N SER A 227 3.82 4.45 -19.30
CA SER A 227 4.42 3.53 -18.33
C SER A 227 3.73 3.56 -16.97
N LEU A 228 3.01 4.64 -16.62
CA LEU A 228 2.40 4.82 -15.30
C LEU A 228 1.34 3.75 -15.05
N LYS A 229 1.56 2.95 -14.00
CA LYS A 229 0.70 1.86 -13.54
C LYS A 229 0.00 2.19 -12.24
N ASP A 230 0.68 2.86 -11.33
CA ASP A 230 0.18 3.11 -9.99
C ASP A 230 0.19 4.61 -9.69
N LEU A 231 -1.00 5.16 -9.44
CA LEU A 231 -1.18 6.55 -9.07
C LEU A 231 -1.96 6.62 -7.76
N ASP A 232 -1.32 7.20 -6.76
CA ASP A 232 -1.90 7.40 -5.44
C ASP A 232 -2.00 8.89 -5.12
N LEU A 233 -3.24 9.36 -4.97
CA LEU A 233 -3.59 10.74 -4.65
C LEU A 233 -4.45 10.82 -3.40
N GLY A 234 -4.50 9.76 -2.58
CA GLY A 234 -5.37 9.71 -1.40
C GLY A 234 -5.15 10.86 -0.40
N SER A 235 -6.14 11.13 0.45
CA SER A 235 -6.09 12.19 1.47
C SER A 235 -5.71 13.57 0.91
N ASN A 236 -6.24 13.93 -0.26
CA ASN A 236 -6.06 15.26 -0.85
C ASN A 236 -7.39 15.90 -1.23
N ARG A 237 -7.49 17.22 -1.13
CA ARG A 237 -8.76 17.94 -1.37
C ARG A 237 -8.98 18.21 -2.87
N LEU A 238 -9.10 17.13 -3.64
CA LEU A 238 -9.30 17.19 -5.09
C LEU A 238 -10.73 17.63 -5.43
N GLY A 239 -11.71 17.05 -4.73
CA GLY A 239 -13.13 17.25 -4.98
C GLY A 239 -13.58 16.76 -6.36
N ASP A 240 -14.89 16.87 -6.63
CA ASP A 240 -15.45 16.47 -7.92
C ASP A 240 -14.86 17.27 -9.09
N ALA A 241 -14.56 18.55 -8.88
CA ALA A 241 -13.96 19.40 -9.91
C ALA A 241 -12.54 18.95 -10.30
N GLY A 242 -11.71 18.58 -9.31
CA GLY A 242 -10.38 18.04 -9.57
C GLY A 242 -10.46 16.71 -10.31
N LEU A 243 -11.35 15.81 -9.87
CA LEU A 243 -11.54 14.53 -10.56
C LEU A 243 -12.01 14.71 -12.01
N ALA A 244 -12.92 15.66 -12.26
CA ALA A 244 -13.36 15.99 -13.61
C ALA A 244 -12.21 16.47 -14.51
N GLU A 245 -11.25 17.22 -13.97
CA GLU A 245 -10.03 17.64 -14.68
C GLU A 245 -9.03 16.48 -14.90
N LEU A 246 -9.00 15.48 -14.01
CA LEU A 246 -8.12 14.31 -14.13
C LEU A 246 -8.65 13.28 -15.14
N CYS A 247 -9.97 13.13 -15.26
CA CYS A 247 -10.65 12.15 -16.11
C CYS A 247 -10.20 12.14 -17.58
N PRO A 248 -10.00 13.29 -18.27
CA PRO A 248 -9.46 13.30 -19.64
C PRO A 248 -8.11 12.61 -19.77
N GLY A 249 -7.22 12.77 -18.78
CA GLY A 249 -5.92 12.12 -18.74
C GLY A 249 -6.07 10.61 -18.55
N LEU A 250 -6.92 10.19 -17.61
CA LEU A 250 -7.27 8.79 -17.39
C LEU A 250 -7.91 8.15 -18.63
N LEU A 251 -8.71 8.88 -19.40
CA LEU A 251 -9.35 8.41 -20.64
C LEU A 251 -8.41 8.41 -21.85
N SER A 252 -7.24 9.06 -21.76
CA SER A 252 -6.28 9.11 -22.86
C SER A 252 -5.93 7.71 -23.36
N PRO A 253 -5.90 7.41 -24.67
CA PRO A 253 -5.62 6.08 -25.19
C PRO A 253 -4.29 5.47 -24.72
N SER A 254 -3.30 6.32 -24.48
CA SER A 254 -1.97 5.95 -23.96
C SER A 254 -1.98 5.52 -22.50
N SER A 255 -2.95 5.96 -21.70
CA SER A 255 -3.02 5.63 -20.28
C SER A 255 -3.32 4.14 -20.10
N GLN A 256 -2.42 3.47 -19.36
CA GLN A 256 -2.46 2.05 -19.01
C GLN A 256 -2.40 1.88 -17.49
N LEU A 257 -3.01 2.81 -16.76
CA LEU A 257 -3.05 2.83 -15.31
C LEU A 257 -3.76 1.57 -14.81
N ARG A 258 -3.13 0.87 -13.87
CA ARG A 258 -3.60 -0.37 -13.26
C ARG A 258 -4.23 -0.12 -11.89
N THR A 259 -3.64 0.79 -11.11
CA THR A 259 -4.03 1.09 -9.75
C THR A 259 -4.27 2.59 -9.61
N LEU A 260 -5.45 2.96 -9.12
CA LEU A 260 -5.82 4.34 -8.84
C LEU A 260 -6.36 4.47 -7.43
N TRP A 261 -5.64 5.20 -6.58
CA TRP A 261 -6.07 5.47 -5.21
C TRP A 261 -6.52 6.92 -5.07
N LEU A 262 -7.79 7.09 -4.71
CA LEU A 262 -8.49 8.36 -4.54
C LEU A 262 -9.28 8.36 -3.22
N TRP A 263 -8.77 7.69 -2.19
CA TRP A 263 -9.42 7.65 -0.89
C TRP A 263 -9.34 9.02 -0.20
N GLU A 264 -10.39 9.39 0.54
CA GLU A 264 -10.49 10.69 1.24
C GLU A 264 -10.15 11.90 0.33
N CYS A 265 -10.71 11.91 -0.88
CA CYS A 265 -10.46 12.93 -1.90
C CYS A 265 -11.55 14.00 -2.03
N ASP A 266 -12.44 14.11 -1.03
CA ASP A 266 -13.66 14.94 -1.05
C ASP A 266 -14.60 14.65 -2.25
N LEU A 267 -14.63 13.40 -2.72
CA LEU A 267 -15.47 13.01 -3.86
C LEU A 267 -16.91 12.75 -3.42
N THR A 268 -17.84 13.13 -4.29
CA THR A 268 -19.27 12.84 -4.14
C THR A 268 -19.76 11.94 -5.29
N VAL A 269 -21.08 11.71 -5.34
CA VAL A 269 -21.75 11.06 -6.47
C VAL A 269 -21.38 11.71 -7.82
N SER A 270 -21.16 13.03 -7.86
CA SER A 270 -20.84 13.72 -9.11
C SER A 270 -19.49 13.27 -9.66
N GLY A 271 -18.44 13.28 -8.85
CA GLY A 271 -17.13 12.77 -9.25
C GLY A 271 -17.16 11.27 -9.53
N CYS A 272 -17.92 10.50 -8.75
CA CYS A 272 -18.13 9.07 -9.02
C CYS A 272 -18.70 8.82 -10.42
N ARG A 273 -19.65 9.64 -10.88
CA ARG A 273 -20.23 9.53 -12.23
C ARG A 273 -19.19 9.75 -13.32
N ASP A 274 -18.25 10.66 -13.12
CA ASP A 274 -17.16 10.89 -14.07
C ASP A 274 -16.18 9.71 -14.08
N LEU A 275 -15.83 9.18 -12.92
CA LEU A 275 -14.97 8.01 -12.78
C LEU A 275 -15.59 6.74 -13.38
N CYS A 276 -16.92 6.57 -13.29
CA CYS A 276 -17.63 5.47 -13.95
C CYS A 276 -17.39 5.44 -15.47
N ARG A 277 -17.22 6.60 -16.12
CA ARG A 277 -16.86 6.63 -17.55
C ARG A 277 -15.46 6.09 -17.79
N VAL A 278 -14.52 6.35 -16.88
CA VAL A 278 -13.17 5.80 -16.93
C VAL A 278 -13.22 4.28 -16.77
N LEU A 279 -13.92 3.78 -15.75
CA LEU A 279 -14.07 2.34 -15.47
C LEU A 279 -14.64 1.57 -16.66
N GLN A 280 -15.58 2.15 -17.39
CA GLN A 280 -16.20 1.52 -18.56
C GLN A 280 -15.30 1.54 -19.80
N ALA A 281 -14.39 2.51 -19.90
CA ALA A 281 -13.51 2.69 -21.05
C ALA A 281 -12.12 2.07 -20.87
N LYS A 282 -11.70 1.78 -19.63
CA LYS A 282 -10.34 1.36 -19.30
C LYS A 282 -10.28 -0.02 -18.67
N GLU A 283 -10.15 -1.03 -19.52
CA GLU A 283 -9.93 -2.42 -19.12
C GLU A 283 -8.60 -2.64 -18.35
N ALA A 284 -7.64 -1.73 -18.52
CA ALA A 284 -6.35 -1.77 -17.84
C ALA A 284 -6.45 -1.51 -16.33
N LEU A 285 -7.47 -0.76 -15.87
CA LEU A 285 -7.64 -0.43 -14.47
C LEU A 285 -8.16 -1.65 -13.71
N LYS A 286 -7.36 -2.15 -12.77
CA LYS A 286 -7.63 -3.37 -11.98
C LYS A 286 -7.95 -3.07 -10.54
N GLU A 287 -7.39 -2.01 -9.98
CA GLU A 287 -7.50 -1.69 -8.56
C GLU A 287 -7.94 -0.24 -8.39
N LEU A 288 -9.02 -0.03 -7.64
CA LEU A 288 -9.58 1.29 -7.37
C LEU A 288 -9.90 1.45 -5.89
N SER A 289 -9.37 2.51 -5.28
CA SER A 289 -9.76 2.93 -3.94
C SER A 289 -10.48 4.26 -3.96
N LEU A 290 -11.69 4.26 -3.39
CA LEU A 290 -12.54 5.41 -3.13
C LEU A 290 -12.93 5.51 -1.66
N ALA A 291 -12.21 4.81 -0.77
CA ALA A 291 -12.52 4.77 0.65
C ALA A 291 -12.61 6.18 1.26
N GLY A 292 -13.52 6.40 2.20
CA GLY A 292 -13.68 7.69 2.90
C GLY A 292 -14.28 8.82 2.07
N ASN A 293 -14.79 8.56 0.86
CA ASN A 293 -15.50 9.56 0.06
C ASN A 293 -17.01 9.50 0.29
N SER A 294 -17.71 10.65 0.23
CA SER A 294 -19.16 10.71 0.48
C SER A 294 -19.98 10.35 -0.77
N LEU A 295 -19.90 9.08 -1.17
CA LEU A 295 -20.53 8.56 -2.39
C LEU A 295 -22.02 8.25 -2.18
N GLY A 296 -22.40 7.71 -1.03
CA GLY A 296 -23.78 7.29 -0.75
C GLY A 296 -24.30 6.18 -1.67
N ASP A 297 -25.55 5.77 -1.45
CA ASP A 297 -26.17 4.67 -2.20
C ASP A 297 -26.30 4.95 -3.71
N GLU A 298 -26.46 6.22 -4.12
CA GLU A 298 -26.45 6.61 -5.54
C GLU A 298 -25.08 6.36 -6.17
N GLY A 299 -23.99 6.69 -5.46
CA GLY A 299 -22.63 6.38 -5.91
C GLY A 299 -22.38 4.87 -6.00
N ALA A 300 -22.84 4.09 -5.01
CA ALA A 300 -22.79 2.63 -5.07
C ALA A 300 -23.54 2.06 -6.28
N GLN A 301 -24.73 2.58 -6.57
CA GLN A 301 -25.51 2.18 -7.75
C GLN A 301 -24.71 2.44 -9.04
N LEU A 302 -24.15 3.64 -9.22
CA LEU A 302 -23.36 4.00 -10.41
C LEU A 302 -22.13 3.09 -10.59
N LEU A 303 -21.43 2.79 -9.50
CA LEU A 303 -20.29 1.86 -9.51
C LEU A 303 -20.75 0.46 -9.94
N CYS A 304 -21.83 -0.05 -9.35
CA CYS A 304 -22.37 -1.37 -9.68
C CYS A 304 -22.83 -1.47 -11.14
N GLU A 305 -23.52 -0.45 -11.66
CA GLU A 305 -23.91 -0.37 -13.07
C GLU A 305 -22.71 -0.43 -14.01
N SER A 306 -21.59 0.19 -13.61
CA SER A 306 -20.35 0.24 -14.37
C SER A 306 -19.58 -1.09 -14.31
N LEU A 307 -19.54 -1.74 -13.15
CA LEU A 307 -18.96 -3.07 -12.97
C LEU A 307 -19.69 -4.15 -13.77
N LEU A 308 -20.96 -3.94 -14.10
CA LEU A 308 -21.72 -4.85 -14.96
C LEU A 308 -21.49 -4.61 -16.46
N GLN A 309 -20.79 -3.54 -16.84
CA GLN A 309 -20.44 -3.29 -18.24
C GLN A 309 -19.26 -4.16 -18.69
N PRO A 310 -19.26 -4.64 -19.94
CA PRO A 310 -18.22 -5.55 -20.45
C PRO A 310 -16.81 -4.93 -20.51
N GLY A 311 -16.71 -3.60 -20.61
CA GLY A 311 -15.43 -2.89 -20.63
C GLY A 311 -14.80 -2.70 -19.24
N CYS A 312 -15.52 -3.00 -18.16
CA CYS A 312 -15.00 -2.89 -16.81
C CYS A 312 -14.43 -4.23 -16.34
N GLN A 313 -13.11 -4.30 -16.22
CA GLN A 313 -12.39 -5.48 -15.75
C GLN A 313 -11.69 -5.24 -14.41
N LEU A 314 -12.32 -4.46 -13.54
CA LEU A 314 -11.82 -4.17 -12.20
C LEU A 314 -11.78 -5.46 -11.37
N GLU A 315 -10.66 -5.67 -10.68
CA GLU A 315 -10.38 -6.85 -9.86
C GLU A 315 -10.55 -6.57 -8.37
N SER A 316 -10.23 -5.35 -7.92
CA SER A 316 -10.30 -4.94 -6.51
C SER A 316 -10.95 -3.57 -6.36
N LEU A 317 -12.00 -3.49 -5.53
CA LEU A 317 -12.73 -2.26 -5.24
C LEU A 317 -12.74 -1.95 -3.74
N TRP A 318 -12.21 -0.79 -3.38
CA TRP A 318 -12.11 -0.33 -2.00
C TRP A 318 -13.05 0.84 -1.76
N VAL A 319 -14.14 0.59 -1.04
CA VAL A 319 -15.22 1.56 -0.78
C VAL A 319 -15.61 1.57 0.70
N LYS A 320 -14.59 1.41 1.56
CA LYS A 320 -14.72 1.59 3.02
C LYS A 320 -15.20 3.00 3.34
N SER A 321 -16.11 3.16 4.30
CA SER A 321 -16.57 4.48 4.76
C SER A 321 -17.09 5.39 3.63
N CYS A 322 -17.89 4.85 2.72
CA CYS A 322 -18.45 5.58 1.58
C CYS A 322 -19.88 6.11 1.79
N GLY A 323 -20.44 5.91 2.98
CA GLY A 323 -21.82 6.29 3.31
C GLY A 323 -22.87 5.35 2.70
N PHE A 324 -22.50 4.09 2.46
CA PHE A 324 -23.41 3.08 1.90
C PHE A 324 -24.32 2.49 2.98
N THR A 325 -25.56 2.18 2.61
CA THR A 325 -26.54 1.57 3.51
C THR A 325 -26.99 0.21 2.97
N ALA A 326 -27.86 -0.48 3.72
CA ALA A 326 -28.52 -1.70 3.26
C ALA A 326 -29.20 -1.57 1.88
N ALA A 327 -29.60 -0.36 1.47
CA ALA A 327 -30.29 -0.11 0.22
C ALA A 327 -29.43 -0.45 -1.01
N CYS A 328 -28.12 -0.19 -0.97
CA CYS A 328 -27.24 -0.46 -2.10
C CYS A 328 -26.82 -1.94 -2.23
N CYS A 329 -27.05 -2.77 -1.21
CA CYS A 329 -26.65 -4.18 -1.21
C CYS A 329 -27.29 -4.99 -2.34
N GLN A 330 -28.47 -4.60 -2.83
CA GLN A 330 -29.09 -5.24 -4.00
C GLN A 330 -28.30 -4.98 -5.30
N HIS A 331 -27.69 -3.81 -5.44
CA HIS A 331 -26.83 -3.50 -6.58
C HIS A 331 -25.54 -4.33 -6.51
N PHE A 332 -24.90 -4.41 -5.34
CA PHE A 332 -23.72 -5.26 -5.15
C PHE A 332 -24.04 -6.75 -5.34
N SER A 333 -25.19 -7.23 -4.86
CA SER A 333 -25.66 -8.61 -5.12
C SER A 333 -25.72 -8.93 -6.62
N SER A 334 -26.21 -7.97 -7.42
CA SER A 334 -26.24 -8.10 -8.89
C SER A 334 -24.84 -8.21 -9.48
N VAL A 335 -23.88 -7.42 -8.97
CA VAL A 335 -22.46 -7.50 -9.38
C VAL A 335 -21.87 -8.85 -9.00
N LEU A 336 -22.03 -9.31 -7.76
CA LEU A 336 -21.41 -10.53 -7.26
C LEU A 336 -21.87 -11.79 -8.01
N THR A 337 -23.10 -11.79 -8.52
CA THR A 337 -23.65 -12.91 -9.30
C THR A 337 -23.21 -12.88 -10.77
N GLN A 338 -23.11 -11.70 -11.38
CA GLN A 338 -22.90 -11.54 -12.82
C GLN A 338 -21.46 -11.24 -13.21
N ASN A 339 -20.77 -10.38 -12.47
CA ASN A 339 -19.40 -9.98 -12.74
C ASN A 339 -18.43 -11.16 -12.49
N LYS A 340 -17.43 -11.32 -13.38
CA LYS A 340 -16.44 -12.42 -13.36
C LYS A 340 -15.00 -11.92 -13.21
N HIS A 341 -14.81 -10.64 -12.93
CA HIS A 341 -13.52 -9.97 -12.79
C HIS A 341 -13.24 -9.55 -11.34
N LEU A 342 -14.25 -9.09 -10.59
CA LEU A 342 -14.10 -8.58 -9.24
C LEU A 342 -13.80 -9.74 -8.27
N LEU A 343 -12.58 -9.74 -7.75
CA LEU A 343 -12.06 -10.73 -6.82
C LEU A 343 -12.06 -10.22 -5.38
N GLU A 344 -11.98 -8.91 -5.19
CA GLU A 344 -11.86 -8.29 -3.87
C GLU A 344 -12.83 -7.11 -3.72
N LEU A 345 -13.54 -7.08 -2.59
CA LEU A 345 -14.50 -6.03 -2.29
C LEU A 345 -14.40 -5.62 -0.82
N GLN A 346 -13.96 -4.37 -0.60
CA GLN A 346 -13.98 -3.74 0.72
C GLN A 346 -15.23 -2.88 0.89
N LEU A 347 -16.11 -3.28 1.79
CA LEU A 347 -17.30 -2.54 2.18
C LEU A 347 -17.29 -2.10 3.64
N SER A 348 -16.19 -2.32 4.37
CA SER A 348 -16.07 -2.01 5.80
C SER A 348 -16.48 -0.58 6.16
N SER A 349 -16.88 -0.34 7.42
CA SER A 349 -17.28 0.99 7.92
C SER A 349 -18.42 1.63 7.10
N ASN A 350 -19.35 0.82 6.60
CA ASN A 350 -20.61 1.27 6.01
C ASN A 350 -21.79 0.63 6.75
N PRO A 351 -22.84 1.38 7.13
CA PRO A 351 -24.01 0.84 7.85
C PRO A 351 -24.90 -0.05 6.96
N LEU A 352 -24.37 -1.21 6.57
CA LEU A 352 -25.09 -2.21 5.77
C LEU A 352 -26.13 -2.96 6.61
N GLY A 353 -25.81 -3.18 7.89
CA GLY A 353 -26.62 -3.95 8.84
C GLY A 353 -26.80 -5.42 8.43
N ASP A 354 -27.48 -6.17 9.31
CA ASP A 354 -27.73 -7.60 9.09
C ASP A 354 -28.50 -7.87 7.78
N ALA A 355 -29.46 -7.00 7.43
CA ALA A 355 -30.28 -7.15 6.23
C ALA A 355 -29.46 -6.97 4.94
N GLY A 356 -28.55 -5.98 4.90
CA GLY A 356 -27.68 -5.74 3.75
C GLY A 356 -26.71 -6.90 3.54
N VAL A 357 -26.03 -7.34 4.60
CA VAL A 357 -25.09 -8.47 4.50
C VAL A 357 -25.78 -9.79 4.20
N HIS A 358 -27.03 -9.99 4.66
CA HIS A 358 -27.81 -11.15 4.25
C HIS A 358 -28.02 -11.21 2.73
N VAL A 359 -28.31 -10.08 2.09
CA VAL A 359 -28.43 -9.97 0.62
C VAL A 359 -27.11 -10.34 -0.07
N LEU A 360 -25.97 -9.84 0.43
CA LEU A 360 -24.65 -10.18 -0.10
C LEU A 360 -24.34 -11.68 0.06
N CYS A 361 -24.67 -12.28 1.21
CA CYS A 361 -24.47 -13.71 1.46
C CYS A 361 -25.28 -14.57 0.49
N GLN A 362 -26.54 -14.22 0.24
CA GLN A 362 -27.40 -14.94 -0.71
C GLN A 362 -26.82 -14.91 -2.13
N ALA A 363 -26.23 -13.77 -2.53
CA ALA A 363 -25.60 -13.59 -3.83
C ALA A 363 -24.33 -14.44 -3.96
N LEU A 364 -23.44 -14.37 -2.97
CA LEU A 364 -22.16 -15.07 -2.97
C LEU A 364 -22.28 -16.58 -2.86
N GLY A 365 -23.36 -17.08 -2.25
CA GLY A 365 -23.69 -18.51 -2.19
C GLY A 365 -24.20 -19.10 -3.51
N GLN A 366 -24.46 -18.28 -4.53
CA GLN A 366 -24.85 -18.78 -5.85
C GLN A 366 -23.67 -19.45 -6.58
N PRO A 367 -23.91 -20.47 -7.41
CA PRO A 367 -22.85 -21.09 -8.19
C PRO A 367 -22.24 -20.11 -9.20
N GLY A 368 -20.92 -20.19 -9.38
CA GLY A 368 -20.19 -19.39 -10.36
C GLY A 368 -19.80 -17.98 -9.91
N THR A 369 -19.96 -17.65 -8.63
CA THR A 369 -19.38 -16.45 -8.00
C THR A 369 -17.85 -16.58 -7.95
N VAL A 370 -17.14 -15.45 -8.15
CA VAL A 370 -15.66 -15.45 -8.25
C VAL A 370 -14.96 -14.69 -7.13
N LEU A 371 -15.71 -13.97 -6.29
CA LEU A 371 -15.16 -13.15 -5.22
C LEU A 371 -14.34 -14.00 -4.24
N ARG A 372 -13.11 -13.58 -3.98
CA ARG A 372 -12.16 -14.25 -3.08
C ARG A 372 -12.04 -13.56 -1.73
N VAL A 373 -12.13 -12.23 -1.70
CA VAL A 373 -11.95 -11.42 -0.51
C VAL A 373 -13.18 -10.53 -0.30
N LEU A 374 -13.78 -10.63 0.88
CA LEU A 374 -14.85 -9.75 1.31
C LEU A 374 -14.50 -9.15 2.67
N TRP A 375 -14.49 -7.82 2.73
CA TRP A 375 -14.33 -7.11 4.00
C TRP A 375 -15.61 -6.34 4.34
N VAL A 376 -16.25 -6.73 5.44
CA VAL A 376 -17.49 -6.12 5.99
C VAL A 376 -17.32 -5.86 7.50
N GLY A 377 -16.10 -5.49 7.89
CA GLY A 377 -15.81 -5.05 9.25
C GLY A 377 -16.49 -3.70 9.55
N ASP A 378 -16.94 -3.48 10.78
CA ASP A 378 -17.63 -2.24 11.17
C ASP A 378 -18.85 -1.93 10.27
N CYS A 379 -19.70 -2.92 10.04
CA CYS A 379 -20.88 -2.80 9.15
C CYS A 379 -22.22 -2.91 9.88
N GLU A 380 -22.22 -2.67 11.20
CA GLU A 380 -23.39 -2.82 12.09
C GLU A 380 -23.95 -4.26 12.10
N LEU A 381 -23.09 -5.27 11.98
CA LEU A 381 -23.52 -6.66 12.03
C LEU A 381 -23.74 -7.13 13.46
N THR A 382 -24.78 -7.93 13.64
CA THR A 382 -25.10 -8.62 14.90
C THR A 382 -25.10 -10.14 14.70
N ASN A 383 -25.32 -10.88 15.76
CA ASN A 383 -25.51 -12.34 15.74
C ASN A 383 -26.56 -12.79 14.70
N SER A 384 -27.49 -11.91 14.29
CA SER A 384 -28.53 -12.20 13.31
C SER A 384 -27.98 -12.46 11.90
N SER A 385 -26.85 -11.84 11.55
CA SER A 385 -26.18 -12.07 10.26
C SER A 385 -25.41 -13.40 10.21
N CYS A 386 -24.99 -13.94 11.35
CA CYS A 386 -24.09 -15.10 11.44
C CYS A 386 -24.68 -16.37 10.82
N GLY A 387 -26.00 -16.55 10.83
CA GLY A 387 -26.61 -17.69 10.15
C GLY A 387 -26.44 -17.63 8.63
N GLY A 388 -26.55 -16.43 8.06
CA GLY A 388 -26.29 -16.18 6.64
C GLY A 388 -24.81 -16.34 6.29
N LEU A 389 -23.92 -15.78 7.11
CA LEU A 389 -22.47 -15.90 6.95
C LEU A 389 -22.00 -17.36 7.09
N ALA A 390 -22.49 -18.10 8.09
CA ALA A 390 -22.19 -19.51 8.26
C ALA A 390 -22.64 -20.35 7.05
N SER A 391 -23.82 -20.05 6.49
CA SER A 391 -24.30 -20.70 5.27
C SER A 391 -23.40 -20.36 4.07
N LEU A 392 -22.97 -19.10 3.97
CA LEU A 392 -22.07 -18.62 2.91
C LEU A 392 -20.73 -19.38 2.93
N LEU A 393 -20.13 -19.60 4.11
CA LEU A 393 -18.85 -20.30 4.24
C LEU A 393 -18.86 -21.74 3.70
N LEU A 394 -20.04 -22.36 3.62
CA LEU A 394 -20.24 -23.70 3.07
C LEU A 394 -20.68 -23.68 1.61
N ALA A 395 -21.42 -22.64 1.20
CA ALA A 395 -21.98 -22.53 -0.15
C ALA A 395 -21.03 -21.86 -1.15
N SER A 396 -20.18 -20.93 -0.70
CA SER A 396 -19.29 -20.19 -1.58
C SER A 396 -18.20 -21.10 -2.16
N PRO A 397 -18.04 -21.15 -3.50
CA PRO A 397 -16.97 -21.93 -4.12
C PRO A 397 -15.61 -21.21 -4.09
N SER A 398 -15.59 -19.89 -3.93
CA SER A 398 -14.46 -19.02 -4.26
C SER A 398 -13.94 -18.18 -3.10
N LEU A 399 -14.75 -17.90 -2.09
CA LEU A 399 -14.34 -17.05 -0.96
C LEU A 399 -13.17 -17.71 -0.21
N ARG A 400 -12.12 -16.93 0.03
CA ARG A 400 -10.89 -17.33 0.74
C ARG A 400 -10.62 -16.46 1.95
N GLU A 401 -11.01 -15.19 1.90
CA GLU A 401 -10.83 -14.27 3.01
C GLU A 401 -12.13 -13.54 3.35
N LEU A 402 -12.43 -13.48 4.64
CA LEU A 402 -13.55 -12.77 5.19
C LEU A 402 -13.10 -11.94 6.39
N ASP A 403 -13.33 -10.64 6.35
CA ASP A 403 -13.13 -9.74 7.49
C ASP A 403 -14.48 -9.30 8.06
N LEU A 404 -14.68 -9.61 9.35
CA LEU A 404 -15.86 -9.24 10.13
C LEU A 404 -15.49 -8.36 11.34
N SER A 405 -14.27 -7.82 11.39
CA SER A 405 -13.74 -7.06 12.52
C SER A 405 -14.68 -5.94 12.98
N ASN A 406 -14.64 -5.59 14.26
CA ASN A 406 -15.39 -4.48 14.85
C ASN A 406 -16.91 -4.58 14.60
N ASN A 407 -17.49 -5.79 14.66
CA ASN A 407 -18.93 -6.03 14.59
C ASN A 407 -19.46 -6.66 15.89
N GLY A 408 -20.77 -6.55 16.12
CA GLY A 408 -21.45 -7.05 17.33
C GLY A 408 -21.86 -8.53 17.28
N LEU A 409 -20.94 -9.44 16.91
CA LEU A 409 -21.27 -10.87 16.66
C LEU A 409 -21.35 -11.76 17.92
N GLY A 410 -20.72 -11.35 19.03
CA GLY A 410 -20.71 -12.04 20.33
C GLY A 410 -20.43 -13.56 20.31
N ASP A 411 -20.55 -14.23 21.45
CA ASP A 411 -20.41 -15.70 21.51
C ASP A 411 -21.37 -16.44 20.57
N PRO A 412 -22.70 -16.14 20.55
CA PRO A 412 -23.63 -16.94 19.75
C PRO A 412 -23.36 -16.85 18.25
N GLY A 413 -22.94 -15.68 17.75
CA GLY A 413 -22.63 -15.51 16.34
C GLY A 413 -21.32 -16.18 15.94
N VAL A 414 -20.27 -16.01 16.75
CA VAL A 414 -18.97 -16.66 16.50
C VAL A 414 -19.10 -18.19 16.56
N LEU A 415 -19.88 -18.73 17.50
CA LEU A 415 -20.15 -20.17 17.57
C LEU A 415 -20.88 -20.72 16.33
N GLN A 416 -21.71 -19.93 15.66
CA GLN A 416 -22.32 -20.32 14.39
C GLN A 416 -21.30 -20.37 13.26
N LEU A 417 -20.39 -19.39 13.18
CA LEU A 417 -19.31 -19.39 12.19
C LEU A 417 -18.39 -20.61 12.39
N LEU A 418 -18.00 -20.90 13.64
CA LEU A 418 -17.18 -22.07 14.00
C LEU A 418 -17.77 -23.37 13.46
N GLY A 419 -19.09 -23.57 13.60
CA GLY A 419 -19.76 -24.78 13.12
C GLY A 419 -19.58 -25.03 11.61
N SER A 420 -19.45 -23.95 10.82
CA SER A 420 -19.14 -24.03 9.38
C SER A 420 -17.64 -24.16 9.10
N LEU A 421 -16.78 -23.47 9.86
CA LEU A 421 -15.32 -23.52 9.68
C LEU A 421 -14.75 -24.93 9.91
N GLU A 422 -15.31 -25.64 10.90
CA GLU A 422 -14.99 -27.03 11.24
C GLU A 422 -15.31 -28.01 10.09
N GLN A 423 -16.19 -27.64 9.16
CA GLN A 423 -16.58 -28.52 8.06
C GLN A 423 -15.47 -28.62 7.00
N PRO A 424 -15.16 -29.82 6.48
CA PRO A 424 -14.21 -30.01 5.38
C PRO A 424 -14.61 -29.29 4.09
N ALA A 425 -15.90 -29.00 3.90
CA ALA A 425 -16.42 -28.29 2.75
C ALA A 425 -16.08 -26.79 2.77
N CYS A 426 -15.79 -26.21 3.94
CA CYS A 426 -15.42 -24.81 4.03
C CYS A 426 -13.99 -24.60 3.48
N SER A 427 -13.87 -23.75 2.46
CA SER A 427 -12.63 -23.46 1.75
C SER A 427 -11.99 -22.12 2.13
N LEU A 428 -12.46 -21.50 3.22
CA LEU A 428 -11.91 -20.25 3.73
C LEU A 428 -10.47 -20.47 4.23
N GLU A 429 -9.58 -19.55 3.86
CA GLU A 429 -8.16 -19.55 4.20
C GLU A 429 -7.85 -18.52 5.30
N GLN A 430 -8.60 -17.42 5.38
CA GLN A 430 -8.43 -16.39 6.39
C GLN A 430 -9.76 -15.85 6.90
N LEU A 431 -9.89 -15.75 8.23
CA LEU A 431 -10.99 -15.08 8.91
C LEU A 431 -10.43 -14.01 9.85
N VAL A 432 -10.86 -12.76 9.69
CA VAL A 432 -10.43 -11.63 10.52
C VAL A 432 -11.58 -11.17 11.43
N LEU A 433 -11.30 -11.07 12.72
CA LEU A 433 -12.25 -10.87 13.82
C LEU A 433 -11.70 -9.87 14.86
N TYR A 434 -10.89 -8.89 14.45
CA TYR A 434 -10.35 -7.89 15.37
C TYR A 434 -11.47 -7.15 16.11
N ASP A 435 -11.23 -6.79 17.37
CA ASP A 435 -12.14 -5.98 18.20
C ASP A 435 -13.56 -6.55 18.34
N ILE A 436 -13.70 -7.88 18.36
CA ILE A 436 -14.95 -8.56 18.71
C ILE A 436 -14.80 -9.20 20.09
N TYR A 437 -15.76 -8.92 20.98
CA TYR A 437 -15.75 -9.49 22.33
C TYR A 437 -16.41 -10.88 22.36
N TRP A 438 -15.68 -11.87 22.86
CA TRP A 438 -16.18 -13.20 23.19
C TRP A 438 -15.55 -13.76 24.46
N THR A 439 -16.12 -14.83 25.00
CA THR A 439 -15.59 -15.52 26.19
C THR A 439 -14.35 -16.37 25.91
N GLU A 440 -13.56 -16.65 26.94
CA GLU A 440 -12.39 -17.56 26.88
C GLU A 440 -12.73 -18.93 26.30
N ALA A 441 -13.93 -19.45 26.57
CA ALA A 441 -14.39 -20.72 26.01
C ALA A 441 -14.55 -20.69 24.48
N VAL A 442 -14.92 -19.54 23.91
CA VAL A 442 -14.98 -19.35 22.45
C VAL A 442 -13.57 -19.21 21.88
N ASP A 443 -12.68 -18.49 22.58
CA ASP A 443 -11.28 -18.33 22.21
C ASP A 443 -10.54 -19.68 22.10
N GLU A 444 -10.70 -20.54 23.11
CA GLU A 444 -10.14 -21.89 23.10
C GLU A 444 -10.65 -22.72 21.90
N ARG A 445 -11.92 -22.57 21.53
CA ARG A 445 -12.48 -23.24 20.36
C ARG A 445 -11.94 -22.69 19.04
N LEU A 446 -11.76 -21.38 18.92
CA LEU A 446 -11.16 -20.76 17.73
C LEU A 446 -9.74 -21.29 17.52
N ARG A 447 -8.92 -21.33 18.58
CA ARG A 447 -7.57 -21.91 18.53
C ARG A 447 -7.58 -23.39 18.16
N ALA A 448 -8.48 -24.18 18.75
CA ALA A 448 -8.61 -25.59 18.42
C ALA A 448 -8.97 -25.82 16.93
N VAL A 449 -9.82 -24.96 16.36
CA VAL A 449 -10.15 -25.02 14.92
C VAL A 449 -8.94 -24.68 14.06
N GLU A 450 -8.22 -23.60 14.38
CA GLU A 450 -7.00 -23.19 13.66
C GLU A 450 -5.93 -24.30 13.70
N GLU A 451 -5.70 -24.93 14.86
CA GLU A 451 -4.78 -26.07 15.01
C GLU A 451 -5.23 -27.30 14.19
N SER A 452 -6.54 -27.58 14.15
CA SER A 452 -7.09 -28.71 13.41
C SER A 452 -7.09 -28.51 11.89
N LYS A 453 -7.03 -27.25 11.42
CA LYS A 453 -7.16 -26.86 10.02
C LYS A 453 -6.02 -25.92 9.62
N PRO A 454 -4.82 -26.46 9.30
CA PRO A 454 -3.62 -25.65 9.08
C PRO A 454 -3.66 -24.74 7.83
N GLY A 455 -4.67 -24.89 6.97
CA GLY A 455 -4.92 -24.00 5.83
C GLY A 455 -5.83 -22.81 6.15
N LEU A 456 -6.36 -22.73 7.37
CA LEU A 456 -7.17 -21.62 7.86
C LEU A 456 -6.35 -20.83 8.88
N ARG A 457 -6.32 -19.51 8.72
CA ARG A 457 -5.77 -18.57 9.70
C ARG A 457 -6.90 -17.75 10.30
N ILE A 458 -6.95 -17.68 11.63
CA ILE A 458 -7.89 -16.83 12.36
C ILE A 458 -7.09 -15.68 12.96
N ILE A 459 -7.49 -14.46 12.65
CA ILE A 459 -6.84 -13.23 13.09
C ILE A 459 -7.84 -12.50 13.98
N SER A 460 -7.47 -12.21 15.23
CA SER A 460 -8.35 -11.62 16.25
C SER A 460 -7.62 -10.66 17.15
#